data_AF-A0A973I2B8-F1
#
_entry.id   AF-A0A973I2B8-F1
#
_cell.length_a   1.000
_cell.length_b   1.000
_cell.length_c   1.000
_cell.angle_alpha   90.00
_cell.angle_beta   90.00
_cell.angle_gamma   90.00
#
_symmetry.space_group_name_H-M   'P 1'
#
loop_
_entity.id
_entity.type
_entity.pdbx_description
1 polymer ?
#
loop_
_entity_poly.entity_id
_entity_poly.type
_entity_poly.pdbx_seq_one_letter_code
_entity_poly.pdbx_strand_id
1 'polypeptide(L)'
;MSSPYTANTLSYSEDVKGWPSFYSFLPDYMCGMNGFFYSWSGGNLYRHNTNPLRNNYYGVQYSSTIQSVFNFEPQTIKLFKTMSYESNDAWNCTSLFTDLNTGAMPGTNIPPLQTWFVQKEGEWFTYLRDVSGATNFRDRSANGVGVCTNVSGPVAAVVIEFANQDSLGSLLSVGDGVYLDNAPNAPIFIGAATAIVRQSTTNVTTGVVTPPSITVDTVGPYPNAINPLPLPFPGVVPAATDFILFIKDAVSASTGARGYFMNFTLQNDNVDAVELFSVGSSVMKSNP
;
A
#
# COMPACT_ATOMS: atom_id res chain seq x y z
N MET A 1 -11.01 -18.03 16.36
CA MET A 1 -9.70 -18.67 16.12
C MET A 1 -8.67 -17.91 16.93
N SER A 2 -8.11 -18.52 17.97
CA SER A 2 -7.06 -17.89 18.78
C SER A 2 -5.83 -17.70 17.90
N SER A 3 -5.35 -16.46 17.79
CA SER A 3 -4.04 -16.20 17.19
C SER A 3 -3.01 -17.10 17.88
N PRO A 4 -2.20 -17.90 17.16
CA PRO A 4 -1.17 -18.71 17.80
C PRO A 4 -0.18 -17.77 18.46
N TYR A 5 -0.11 -17.79 19.79
CA TYR A 5 0.89 -17.05 20.53
C TYR A 5 2.26 -17.67 20.21
N THR A 6 3.05 -16.99 19.38
CA THR A 6 4.44 -17.33 19.14
C THR A 6 5.25 -16.86 20.34
N ALA A 7 5.82 -17.80 21.10
CA ALA A 7 6.72 -17.46 22.19
C ALA A 7 8.02 -16.86 21.64
N ASN A 8 8.51 -15.80 22.28
CA ASN A 8 9.74 -15.10 21.91
C ASN A 8 10.66 -14.98 23.11
N THR A 9 11.98 -15.02 22.88
CA THR A 9 12.98 -14.69 23.89
C THR A 9 13.22 -13.19 23.90
N LEU A 10 13.16 -12.59 25.09
CA LEU A 10 13.29 -11.15 25.29
C LEU A 10 14.60 -10.84 26.00
N SER A 11 15.35 -9.85 25.54
CA SER A 11 16.50 -9.31 26.28
C SER A 11 16.19 -7.91 26.80
N TYR A 12 16.38 -7.71 28.10
CA TYR A 12 16.28 -6.39 28.73
C TYR A 12 17.63 -5.68 28.65
N SER A 13 17.62 -4.41 28.29
CA SER A 13 18.78 -3.53 28.38
C SER A 13 18.57 -2.52 29.49
N GLU A 14 19.47 -2.52 30.47
CA GLU A 14 19.47 -1.55 31.57
C GLU A 14 19.72 -0.12 31.08
N ASP A 15 20.56 0.05 30.06
CA ASP A 15 20.89 1.36 29.50
C ASP A 15 19.66 2.01 28.85
N VAL A 16 18.85 1.21 28.14
CA VAL A 16 17.62 1.65 27.47
C VAL A 16 16.41 1.57 28.41
N LYS A 17 16.56 0.93 29.58
CA LYS A 17 15.50 0.61 30.54
C LYS A 17 14.28 -0.04 29.87
N GLY A 18 14.53 -0.99 28.97
CA GLY A 18 13.50 -1.59 28.13
C GLY A 18 13.94 -2.88 27.46
N TRP A 19 13.07 -3.40 26.59
CA TRP A 19 13.27 -4.64 25.83
C TRP A 19 13.61 -4.29 24.37
N PRO A 20 14.88 -3.98 24.03
CA PRO A 20 15.23 -3.53 22.68
C PRO A 20 15.22 -4.67 21.65
N SER A 21 15.44 -5.92 22.08
CA SER A 21 15.61 -7.05 21.16
C SER A 21 14.70 -8.22 21.51
N PHE A 22 14.09 -8.76 20.46
CA PHE A 22 13.18 -9.88 20.47
C PHE A 22 13.79 -10.96 19.59
N TYR A 23 13.96 -12.17 20.11
CA TYR A 23 14.56 -13.28 19.39
C TYR A 23 13.55 -14.42 19.22
N SER A 24 13.53 -15.01 18.03
CA SER A 24 12.62 -16.11 17.68
C SER A 24 13.07 -17.47 18.19
N PHE A 25 14.31 -17.58 18.71
CA PHE A 25 14.82 -18.83 19.28
C PHE A 25 14.38 -18.97 20.75
N LEU A 26 14.12 -20.21 21.17
CA LEU A 26 13.61 -20.55 22.50
C LEU A 26 14.58 -21.50 23.22
N PRO A 27 15.56 -20.96 23.96
CA PRO A 27 16.48 -21.75 24.77
C PRO A 27 15.84 -22.17 26.09
N ASP A 28 16.28 -23.31 26.62
CA ASP A 28 15.99 -23.75 27.98
C ASP A 28 16.82 -22.96 29.00
N TYR A 29 18.08 -22.65 28.65
CA TYR A 29 19.01 -21.89 29.47
C TYR A 29 20.00 -21.12 28.58
N MET A 30 20.47 -19.96 29.06
CA MET A 30 21.36 -19.05 28.35
C MET A 30 22.44 -18.54 29.30
N CYS A 31 23.70 -18.53 28.88
CA CYS A 31 24.75 -17.85 29.64
C CYS A 31 25.88 -17.30 28.74
N GLY A 32 26.53 -16.23 29.21
CA GLY A 32 27.77 -15.74 28.64
C GLY A 32 28.96 -16.34 29.39
N MET A 33 29.95 -16.88 28.68
CA MET A 33 31.18 -17.39 29.27
C MET A 33 32.37 -17.17 28.34
N ASN A 34 33.44 -16.57 28.86
CA ASN A 34 34.70 -16.33 28.15
C ASN A 34 34.52 -15.62 26.78
N GLY A 35 33.67 -14.59 26.73
CA GLY A 35 33.41 -13.82 25.51
C GLY A 35 32.49 -14.49 24.48
N PHE A 36 32.02 -15.71 24.76
CA PHE A 36 31.05 -16.41 23.92
C PHE A 36 29.68 -16.50 24.59
N PHE A 37 28.66 -16.52 23.75
CA PHE A 37 27.29 -16.76 24.16
C PHE A 37 26.94 -18.24 23.96
N TYR A 38 26.39 -18.87 25.01
CA TYR A 38 25.98 -20.27 25.04
C TYR A 38 24.49 -20.38 25.35
N SER A 39 23.85 -21.37 24.75
CA SER A 39 22.47 -21.73 25.08
C SER A 39 22.25 -23.23 25.06
N TRP A 40 21.31 -23.71 25.87
CA TRP A 40 20.84 -25.08 25.87
C TRP A 40 19.46 -25.16 25.22
N SER A 41 19.26 -26.16 24.36
CA SER A 41 17.94 -26.45 23.79
C SER A 41 17.81 -27.95 23.56
N GLY A 42 16.77 -28.56 24.14
CA GLY A 42 16.50 -30.00 23.97
C GLY A 42 17.63 -30.89 24.49
N GLY A 43 18.33 -30.45 25.53
CA GLY A 43 19.47 -31.15 26.13
C GLY A 43 20.82 -30.96 25.41
N ASN A 44 20.85 -30.25 24.27
CA ASN A 44 22.08 -29.97 23.53
C ASN A 44 22.66 -28.60 23.87
N LEU A 45 23.99 -28.50 23.91
CA LEU A 45 24.72 -27.24 24.09
C LEU A 45 25.02 -26.59 22.73
N TYR A 46 24.68 -25.32 22.59
CA TYR A 46 24.97 -24.52 21.41
C TYR A 46 25.86 -23.34 21.76
N ARG A 47 26.85 -23.09 20.91
CA ARG A 47 27.74 -21.92 20.98
C ARG A 47 27.42 -20.99 19.82
N HIS A 48 27.08 -19.75 20.12
CA HIS A 48 26.66 -18.75 19.15
C HIS A 48 27.86 -17.96 18.58
N ASN A 49 27.63 -17.24 17.48
CA ASN A 49 28.64 -16.45 16.75
C ASN A 49 29.82 -17.27 16.22
N THR A 50 29.61 -18.53 15.86
CA THR A 50 30.69 -19.41 15.35
C THR A 50 30.42 -20.07 14.00
N ASN A 51 29.20 -19.95 13.48
CA ASN A 51 28.80 -20.46 12.17
C ASN A 51 28.81 -19.33 11.11
N PRO A 52 28.97 -19.68 9.82
CA PRO A 52 28.85 -18.72 8.73
C PRO A 52 27.40 -18.28 8.48
N LEU A 53 26.42 -19.18 8.71
CA LEU A 53 25.01 -18.90 8.50
C LEU A 53 24.45 -18.03 9.64
N ARG A 54 24.07 -16.79 9.32
CA ARG A 54 23.37 -15.88 10.23
C ARG A 54 21.94 -16.36 10.49
N ASN A 55 21.40 -15.98 11.64
CA ASN A 55 20.02 -16.29 12.08
C ASN A 55 19.64 -17.77 12.08
N ASN A 56 20.62 -18.68 12.13
CA ASN A 56 20.36 -20.10 12.30
C ASN A 56 20.46 -20.48 13.78
N TYR A 57 19.35 -20.88 14.38
CA TYR A 57 19.28 -21.29 15.77
C TYR A 57 18.70 -22.69 15.87
N TYR A 58 19.44 -23.61 16.50
CA TYR A 58 19.01 -24.99 16.73
C TYR A 58 18.62 -25.75 15.44
N GLY A 59 19.27 -25.41 14.31
CA GLY A 59 19.00 -26.02 13.00
C GLY A 59 17.84 -25.38 12.22
N VAL A 60 17.16 -24.39 12.81
CA VAL A 60 16.08 -23.63 12.16
C VAL A 60 16.63 -22.30 11.66
N GLN A 61 16.35 -22.00 10.38
CA GLN A 61 16.72 -20.73 9.75
C GLN A 61 15.62 -19.69 10.02
N TYR A 62 16.03 -18.53 10.54
CA TYR A 62 15.15 -17.38 10.78
C TYR A 62 15.58 -16.19 9.93
N SER A 63 14.69 -15.20 9.85
CA SER A 63 14.90 -13.93 9.17
C SER A 63 15.24 -12.82 10.15
N SER A 64 16.02 -11.83 9.73
CA SER A 64 16.22 -10.59 10.48
C SER A 64 15.00 -9.70 10.31
N THR A 65 14.45 -9.18 11.40
CA THR A 65 13.34 -8.21 11.34
C THR A 65 13.66 -6.97 12.16
N ILE A 66 13.41 -5.80 11.60
CA ILE A 66 13.54 -4.50 12.28
C ILE A 66 12.18 -3.82 12.24
N GLN A 67 11.65 -3.51 13.40
CA GLN A 67 10.43 -2.72 13.54
C GLN A 67 10.76 -1.38 14.19
N SER A 68 10.31 -0.29 13.58
CA SER A 68 10.51 1.05 14.12
C SER A 68 9.36 1.97 13.73
N VAL A 69 9.37 3.18 14.29
CA VAL A 69 8.32 4.18 14.10
C VAL A 69 8.91 5.55 13.75
N PHE A 70 8.43 6.14 12.68
CA PHE A 70 8.63 7.57 12.41
C PHE A 70 7.58 8.38 13.17
N ASN A 71 8.03 9.08 14.22
CA ASN A 71 7.15 9.86 15.10
C ASN A 71 7.73 11.25 15.44
N PHE A 72 8.38 11.91 14.48
CA PHE A 72 8.83 13.29 14.65
C PHE A 72 7.62 14.23 14.79
N GLU A 73 7.55 15.13 15.76
CA GLU A 73 6.36 16.00 16.05
C GLU A 73 5.03 15.25 16.29
N PRO A 74 4.87 14.46 17.37
CA PRO A 74 3.72 13.55 17.57
C PRO A 74 2.33 14.21 17.58
N GLN A 75 2.23 15.54 17.73
CA GLN A 75 0.96 16.27 17.78
C GLN A 75 0.48 16.77 16.42
N THR A 76 1.28 16.67 15.37
CA THR A 76 0.92 17.12 14.02
C THR A 76 0.57 15.94 13.13
N ILE A 77 -0.43 16.12 12.27
CA ILE A 77 -0.70 15.16 11.20
C ILE A 77 0.38 15.34 10.13
N LYS A 78 1.02 14.24 9.75
CA LYS A 78 2.07 14.20 8.73
C LYS A 78 1.57 13.53 7.47
N LEU A 79 2.20 13.91 6.37
CA LEU A 79 2.14 13.23 5.10
C LEU A 79 3.54 12.70 4.77
N PHE A 80 3.65 11.39 4.71
CA PHE A 80 4.86 10.68 4.32
C PHE A 80 4.78 10.32 2.84
N LYS A 81 5.80 10.70 2.07
CA LYS A 81 5.81 10.51 0.61
C LYS A 81 6.74 9.41 0.14
N THR A 82 7.84 9.21 0.84
CA THR A 82 8.91 8.30 0.44
C THR A 82 9.39 7.51 1.64
N MET A 83 9.99 6.37 1.35
CA MET A 83 10.83 5.66 2.30
C MET A 83 12.15 5.36 1.61
N SER A 84 13.23 5.47 2.36
CA SER A 84 14.54 5.11 1.87
C SER A 84 15.41 4.54 2.97
N TYR A 85 16.39 3.72 2.61
CA TYR A 85 17.32 3.14 3.56
C TYR A 85 18.68 2.89 2.93
N GLU A 86 19.72 2.99 3.76
CA GLU A 86 21.10 2.71 3.38
C GLU A 86 21.50 1.34 3.94
N SER A 87 21.78 0.39 3.05
CA SER A 87 22.18 -0.97 3.40
C SER A 87 23.04 -1.58 2.29
N ASN A 88 23.91 -2.51 2.68
CA ASN A 88 24.69 -3.31 1.73
C ASN A 88 23.85 -4.38 1.00
N ASP A 89 22.60 -4.62 1.42
CA ASP A 89 21.67 -5.56 0.80
C ASP A 89 20.23 -5.01 0.75
N ALA A 90 19.37 -5.63 -0.04
CA ALA A 90 17.95 -5.28 -0.10
C ALA A 90 17.21 -5.77 1.16
N TRP A 91 16.32 -4.93 1.69
CA TRP A 91 15.41 -5.28 2.77
C TRP A 91 13.98 -5.23 2.26
N ASN A 92 13.19 -6.23 2.65
CA ASN A 92 11.78 -6.31 2.32
C ASN A 92 10.96 -5.55 3.35
N CYS A 93 10.24 -4.51 2.95
CA CYS A 93 9.23 -3.90 3.82
C CYS A 93 8.00 -4.82 3.86
N THR A 94 7.69 -5.41 5.01
CA THR A 94 6.58 -6.39 5.15
C THR A 94 5.32 -5.78 5.75
N SER A 95 5.48 -4.66 6.45
CA SER A 95 4.39 -3.90 7.06
C SER A 95 4.75 -2.43 7.06
N LEU A 96 3.80 -1.60 6.63
CA LEU A 96 3.86 -0.15 6.76
C LEU A 96 2.44 0.31 7.04
N PHE A 97 2.23 1.01 8.15
CA PHE A 97 0.90 1.52 8.49
C PHE A 97 1.00 2.83 9.24
N THR A 98 -0.03 3.65 9.06
CA THR A 98 -0.29 4.83 9.88
C THR A 98 -1.66 4.69 10.54
N ASP A 99 -1.93 5.53 11.52
CA ASP A 99 -3.20 5.50 12.27
C ASP A 99 -4.38 6.05 11.46
N LEU A 100 -4.13 6.96 10.51
CA LEU A 100 -5.17 7.55 9.66
C LEU A 100 -5.29 6.85 8.31
N ASN A 101 -4.24 6.18 7.82
CA ASN A 101 -4.24 5.42 6.58
C ASN A 101 -3.64 4.03 6.81
N THR A 102 -4.47 2.99 6.73
CA THR A 102 -4.00 1.59 6.66
C THR A 102 -3.46 1.20 5.28
N GLY A 103 -3.49 2.11 4.31
CA GLY A 103 -3.29 1.83 2.88
C GLY A 103 -1.91 2.11 2.33
N ALA A 104 -0.98 2.72 3.06
CA ALA A 104 0.33 3.02 2.50
C ALA A 104 1.23 1.78 2.53
N MET A 105 1.54 1.26 1.35
CA MET A 105 2.32 0.07 1.04
C MET A 105 1.69 -1.29 1.45
N PRO A 106 1.77 -2.30 0.56
CA PRO A 106 1.15 -3.59 0.76
C PRO A 106 1.61 -4.35 2.01
N GLY A 107 0.70 -4.53 2.96
CA GLY A 107 0.85 -5.51 4.04
C GLY A 107 0.33 -6.89 3.62
N THR A 108 1.14 -7.93 3.86
CA THR A 108 0.83 -9.38 3.96
C THR A 108 0.11 -10.12 2.81
N ASN A 109 -0.67 -9.48 1.94
CA ASN A 109 -1.54 -10.15 0.94
C ASN A 109 -1.32 -9.67 -0.51
N ILE A 110 -0.27 -8.91 -0.77
CA ILE A 110 0.15 -8.43 -2.10
C ILE A 110 1.63 -8.83 -2.22
N PRO A 111 2.09 -9.27 -3.42
CA PRO A 111 3.39 -9.89 -3.60
C PRO A 111 4.53 -9.12 -2.90
N PRO A 112 5.50 -9.84 -2.33
CA PRO A 112 6.56 -9.27 -1.50
C PRO A 112 7.23 -8.08 -2.19
N LEU A 113 7.31 -6.99 -1.45
CA LEU A 113 7.67 -5.62 -1.83
C LEU A 113 9.09 -5.38 -2.35
N GLN A 114 9.86 -6.43 -2.63
CA GLN A 114 11.19 -6.30 -3.22
C GLN A 114 11.17 -5.56 -4.58
N THR A 115 10.00 -5.44 -5.22
CA THR A 115 9.87 -4.84 -6.55
C THR A 115 9.82 -3.30 -6.59
N TRP A 116 9.69 -2.60 -5.45
CA TRP A 116 9.51 -1.14 -5.46
C TRP A 116 10.67 -0.33 -4.90
N PHE A 117 11.57 -0.96 -4.13
CA PHE A 117 12.83 -0.32 -3.78
C PHE A 117 13.77 -0.42 -4.97
N VAL A 118 14.21 0.74 -5.43
CA VAL A 118 15.21 0.84 -6.50
C VAL A 118 16.43 1.50 -5.89
N GLN A 119 17.59 0.89 -6.09
CA GLN A 119 18.84 1.48 -5.66
C GLN A 119 19.13 2.73 -6.50
N LYS A 120 19.33 3.86 -5.83
CA LYS A 120 19.69 5.15 -6.42
C LYS A 120 20.81 5.76 -5.59
N GLU A 121 21.94 6.05 -6.23
CA GLU A 121 23.08 6.71 -5.59
C GLU A 121 23.61 5.99 -4.32
N GLY A 122 23.43 4.66 -4.23
CA GLY A 122 23.84 3.85 -3.08
C GLY A 122 22.76 3.67 -1.99
N GLU A 123 21.64 4.37 -2.10
CA GLU A 123 20.49 4.26 -1.20
C GLU A 123 19.35 3.48 -1.87
N TRP A 124 18.63 2.67 -1.11
CA TRP A 124 17.41 2.03 -1.58
C TRP A 124 16.23 2.98 -1.41
N PHE A 125 15.57 3.34 -2.50
CA PHE A 125 14.53 4.37 -2.49
C PHE A 125 13.20 3.85 -3.03
N THR A 126 12.10 4.27 -2.40
CA THR A 126 10.75 4.04 -2.91
C THR A 126 9.77 5.18 -2.60
N TYR A 127 8.74 5.31 -3.43
CA TYR A 127 7.59 6.17 -3.17
C TYR A 127 6.52 5.39 -2.43
N LEU A 128 5.93 5.99 -1.40
CA LEU A 128 4.81 5.39 -0.67
C LEU A 128 3.56 5.45 -1.56
N ARG A 129 2.98 4.28 -1.80
CA ARG A 129 1.82 4.10 -2.67
C ARG A 129 0.68 3.49 -1.89
N ASP A 130 -0.54 3.89 -2.24
CA ASP A 130 -1.72 3.27 -1.66
C ASP A 130 -1.89 1.85 -2.23
N VAL A 131 -2.43 0.95 -1.42
CA VAL A 131 -2.68 -0.44 -1.79
C VAL A 131 -3.75 -0.50 -2.90
N SER A 132 -3.37 -1.11 -4.04
CA SER A 132 -4.30 -1.37 -5.14
C SER A 132 -5.49 -2.23 -4.66
N GLY A 133 -6.71 -1.79 -4.96
CA GLY A 133 -7.96 -2.48 -4.61
C GLY A 133 -8.57 -2.12 -3.26
N ALA A 134 -7.90 -1.34 -2.40
CA ALA A 134 -8.51 -0.82 -1.17
C ALA A 134 -9.33 0.45 -1.48
N THR A 135 -10.66 0.32 -1.55
CA THR A 135 -11.56 1.44 -1.83
C THR A 135 -12.06 2.07 -0.53
N ASN A 136 -11.76 3.34 -0.29
CA ASN A 136 -12.32 4.11 0.80
C ASN A 136 -12.99 5.39 0.27
N PHE A 137 -14.33 5.39 0.27
CA PHE A 137 -15.14 6.50 -0.24
C PHE A 137 -15.10 7.75 0.65
N ARG A 138 -14.45 7.69 1.82
CA ARG A 138 -14.23 8.86 2.69
C ARG A 138 -12.96 9.63 2.35
N ASP A 139 -12.12 9.09 1.48
CA ASP A 139 -10.88 9.74 1.08
C ASP A 139 -11.13 10.85 0.07
N ARG A 140 -10.29 11.89 0.09
CA ARG A 140 -10.38 13.03 -0.87
C ARG A 140 -10.12 12.60 -2.33
N SER A 141 -9.60 11.39 -2.54
CA SER A 141 -9.44 10.76 -3.85
C SER A 141 -10.78 10.32 -4.46
N ALA A 142 -11.83 10.13 -3.65
CA ALA A 142 -13.19 9.86 -4.10
C ALA A 142 -13.91 11.18 -4.43
N ASN A 143 -14.32 11.34 -5.69
CA ASN A 143 -15.00 12.54 -6.16
C ASN A 143 -16.23 12.15 -6.98
N GLY A 144 -17.31 12.92 -6.81
CA GLY A 144 -18.50 12.79 -7.65
C GLY A 144 -18.26 13.39 -9.03
N VAL A 145 -18.72 12.72 -10.07
CA VAL A 145 -18.78 13.27 -11.44
C VAL A 145 -20.11 13.99 -11.62
N GLY A 146 -21.21 13.25 -11.47
CA GLY A 146 -22.56 13.76 -11.70
C GLY A 146 -23.57 12.66 -12.01
N VAL A 147 -24.83 13.07 -12.23
CA VAL A 147 -25.91 12.19 -12.66
C VAL A 147 -25.77 11.94 -14.16
N CYS A 148 -25.76 10.67 -14.57
CA CYS A 148 -25.74 10.33 -15.97
C CYS A 148 -27.11 10.60 -16.63
N THR A 149 -27.05 10.99 -17.90
CA THR A 149 -28.22 11.41 -18.68
C THR A 149 -28.50 10.47 -19.84
N ASN A 150 -27.47 9.77 -20.30
CA ASN A 150 -27.57 8.75 -21.32
C ASN A 150 -26.39 7.77 -21.17
N VAL A 151 -26.64 6.50 -21.47
CA VAL A 151 -25.64 5.44 -21.42
C VAL A 151 -25.78 4.60 -22.68
N SER A 152 -24.69 4.47 -23.44
CA SER A 152 -24.70 3.78 -24.73
C SER A 152 -23.40 3.05 -25.01
N GLY A 153 -23.38 2.18 -26.02
CA GLY A 153 -22.19 1.43 -26.44
C GLY A 153 -22.13 -0.01 -25.90
N PRO A 154 -21.14 -0.79 -26.35
CA PRO A 154 -20.94 -2.17 -25.90
C PRO A 154 -20.36 -2.21 -24.49
N VAL A 155 -20.50 -3.35 -23.79
CA VAL A 155 -20.02 -3.53 -22.40
C VAL A 155 -18.52 -3.27 -22.20
N ALA A 156 -17.69 -3.42 -23.24
CA ALA A 156 -16.26 -3.13 -23.20
C ALA A 156 -15.90 -1.65 -23.48
N ALA A 157 -16.88 -0.82 -23.84
CA ALA A 157 -16.71 0.60 -24.14
C ALA A 157 -18.03 1.35 -23.90
N VAL A 158 -18.52 1.30 -22.67
CA VAL A 158 -19.76 1.97 -22.26
C VAL A 158 -19.50 3.47 -22.17
N VAL A 159 -20.22 4.27 -22.94
CA VAL A 159 -20.16 5.72 -22.94
C VAL A 159 -21.26 6.26 -22.04
N ILE A 160 -20.86 7.00 -21.00
CA ILE A 160 -21.74 7.64 -20.02
C ILE A 160 -21.70 9.15 -20.25
N GLU A 161 -22.86 9.75 -20.52
CA GLU A 161 -23.00 11.17 -20.87
C GLU A 161 -23.59 11.99 -19.73
N PHE A 162 -23.11 13.23 -19.57
CA PHE A 162 -23.52 14.17 -18.52
C PHE A 162 -24.02 15.48 -19.14
N ALA A 163 -25.31 15.60 -19.43
CA ALA A 163 -25.86 16.75 -20.17
C ALA A 163 -26.00 18.05 -19.35
N ASN A 164 -25.96 17.98 -18.00
CA ASN A 164 -26.15 19.13 -17.12
C ASN A 164 -24.83 19.75 -16.63
N GLN A 165 -23.72 19.52 -17.35
CA GLN A 165 -22.41 20.07 -17.01
C GLN A 165 -21.67 20.51 -18.29
N ASP A 166 -21.05 21.70 -18.25
CA ASP A 166 -20.24 22.21 -19.35
C ASP A 166 -18.85 21.56 -19.42
N SER A 167 -18.36 21.05 -18.28
CA SER A 167 -17.06 20.41 -18.15
C SER A 167 -16.99 19.42 -16.98
N LEU A 168 -16.34 18.27 -17.17
CA LEU A 168 -16.08 17.25 -16.13
C LEU A 168 -14.90 17.60 -15.20
N GLY A 169 -14.37 18.82 -15.30
CA GLY A 169 -13.19 19.26 -14.55
C GLY A 169 -11.90 18.57 -15.02
N SER A 170 -10.79 18.83 -14.33
CA SER A 170 -9.47 18.26 -14.63
C SER A 170 -9.10 17.07 -13.75
N LEU A 171 -9.89 16.81 -12.70
CA LEU A 171 -9.55 15.83 -11.69
C LEU A 171 -9.59 14.40 -12.22
N LEU A 172 -10.60 13.97 -12.96
CA LEU A 172 -10.65 12.60 -13.52
C LEU A 172 -9.55 12.38 -14.57
N SER A 173 -8.90 11.21 -14.54
CA SER A 173 -7.86 10.75 -15.49
C SER A 173 -8.19 9.38 -16.08
N VAL A 174 -7.65 9.08 -17.26
CA VAL A 174 -7.73 7.74 -17.87
C VAL A 174 -7.01 6.75 -16.95
N GLY A 175 -7.65 5.62 -16.66
CA GLY A 175 -7.20 4.61 -15.69
C GLY A 175 -7.81 4.74 -14.30
N ASP A 176 -8.48 5.85 -13.96
CA ASP A 176 -9.18 5.99 -12.68
C ASP A 176 -10.36 5.01 -12.59
N GLY A 177 -10.62 4.52 -11.37
CA GLY A 177 -11.73 3.59 -11.13
C GLY A 177 -13.06 4.33 -11.04
N VAL A 178 -14.04 3.93 -11.83
CA VAL A 178 -15.39 4.51 -11.88
C VAL A 178 -16.38 3.62 -11.13
N TYR A 179 -17.27 4.24 -10.37
CA TYR A 179 -18.28 3.58 -9.55
C TYR A 179 -19.65 4.19 -9.79
N LEU A 180 -20.67 3.36 -9.74
CA LEU A 180 -22.06 3.80 -9.65
C LEU A 180 -22.47 3.90 -8.18
N ASP A 181 -23.24 4.92 -7.85
CA ASP A 181 -23.93 4.99 -6.56
C ASP A 181 -25.05 3.93 -6.52
N ASN A 182 -25.14 3.21 -5.41
CA ASN A 182 -26.12 2.14 -5.19
C ASN A 182 -26.82 2.30 -3.83
N ALA A 183 -27.15 3.54 -3.46
CA ALA A 183 -27.80 3.83 -2.19
C ALA A 183 -29.06 2.97 -1.99
N PRO A 184 -29.24 2.34 -0.80
CA PRO A 184 -28.49 2.51 0.45
C PRO A 184 -27.24 1.62 0.60
N ASN A 185 -26.89 0.81 -0.41
CA ASN A 185 -25.74 -0.07 -0.39
C ASN A 185 -24.44 0.67 -0.77
N ALA A 186 -23.30 -0.01 -0.60
CA ALA A 186 -22.02 0.53 -1.03
C ALA A 186 -21.97 0.74 -2.55
N PRO A 187 -21.28 1.79 -3.05
CA PRO A 187 -21.09 2.02 -4.48
C PRO A 187 -20.51 0.79 -5.19
N ILE A 188 -21.00 0.48 -6.38
CA ILE A 188 -20.56 -0.67 -7.17
C ILE A 188 -19.48 -0.20 -8.14
N PHE A 189 -18.35 -0.91 -8.19
CA PHE A 189 -17.32 -0.67 -9.18
C PHE A 189 -17.82 -1.11 -10.56
N ILE A 190 -17.82 -0.19 -11.53
CA ILE A 190 -18.27 -0.47 -12.89
C ILE A 190 -17.13 -0.68 -13.86
N GLY A 191 -15.93 -0.15 -13.60
CA GLY A 191 -14.78 -0.32 -14.48
C GLY A 191 -13.81 0.87 -14.46
N ALA A 192 -12.72 0.77 -15.22
CA ALA A 192 -11.75 1.86 -15.37
C ALA A 192 -12.17 2.83 -16.50
N ALA A 193 -11.92 4.13 -16.31
CA ALA A 193 -12.10 5.12 -17.36
C ALA A 193 -11.08 4.90 -18.49
N THR A 194 -11.52 4.58 -19.70
CA THR A 194 -10.66 4.34 -20.88
C THR A 194 -10.52 5.57 -21.76
N ALA A 195 -11.55 6.42 -21.81
CA ALA A 195 -11.53 7.70 -22.51
C ALA A 195 -12.39 8.74 -21.79
N ILE A 196 -12.04 10.01 -21.95
CA ILE A 196 -12.74 11.13 -21.29
C ILE A 196 -12.92 12.25 -22.31
N VAL A 197 -14.16 12.62 -22.59
CA VAL A 197 -14.55 13.82 -23.32
C VAL A 197 -14.92 14.88 -22.28
N ARG A 198 -14.00 15.80 -22.00
CA ARG A 198 -14.12 16.70 -20.84
C ARG A 198 -15.14 17.81 -21.02
N GLN A 199 -15.31 18.31 -22.23
CA GLN A 199 -16.15 19.47 -22.52
C GLN A 199 -17.19 19.10 -23.57
N SER A 200 -18.34 19.77 -23.48
CA SER A 200 -19.32 19.71 -24.54
C SER A 200 -18.72 20.24 -25.85
N THR A 201 -18.94 19.53 -26.94
CA THR A 201 -18.56 19.98 -28.28
C THR A 201 -19.78 20.17 -29.15
N THR A 202 -19.88 21.33 -29.80
CA THR A 202 -20.93 21.60 -30.78
C THR A 202 -20.39 21.34 -32.18
N ASN A 203 -21.03 20.44 -32.92
CA ASN A 203 -20.73 20.26 -34.33
C ASN A 203 -21.20 21.50 -35.11
N VAL A 204 -20.25 22.25 -35.66
CA VAL A 204 -20.52 23.52 -36.37
C VAL A 204 -21.35 23.36 -37.65
N THR A 205 -21.43 22.14 -38.21
CA THR A 205 -22.19 21.87 -39.44
C THR A 205 -23.61 21.38 -39.16
N THR A 206 -23.80 20.58 -38.12
CA THR A 206 -25.12 20.00 -37.79
C THR A 206 -25.81 20.69 -36.61
N GLY A 207 -25.12 21.57 -35.89
CA GLY A 207 -25.62 22.23 -34.68
C GLY A 207 -25.81 21.29 -33.48
N VAL A 208 -25.49 20.00 -33.63
CA VAL A 208 -25.65 18.99 -32.59
C VAL A 208 -24.59 19.19 -31.51
N VAL A 209 -25.05 19.26 -30.26
CA VAL A 209 -24.21 19.37 -29.08
C VAL A 209 -23.97 17.97 -28.52
N THR A 210 -22.72 17.53 -28.49
CA THR A 210 -22.34 16.30 -27.81
C THR A 210 -21.91 16.64 -26.38
N PRO A 211 -22.64 16.17 -25.36
CA PRO A 211 -22.33 16.45 -23.97
C PRO A 211 -20.99 15.83 -23.56
N PRO A 212 -20.38 16.29 -22.45
CA PRO A 212 -19.21 15.62 -21.93
C PRO A 212 -19.53 14.19 -21.51
N SER A 213 -18.57 13.30 -21.68
CA SER A 213 -18.77 11.86 -21.48
C SER A 213 -17.51 11.16 -20.98
N ILE A 214 -17.73 10.02 -20.32
CA ILE A 214 -16.68 9.10 -19.89
C ILE A 214 -16.94 7.77 -20.58
N THR A 215 -15.91 7.14 -21.12
CA THR A 215 -15.97 5.76 -21.62
C THR A 215 -15.36 4.84 -20.58
N VAL A 216 -16.05 3.75 -20.26
CA VAL A 216 -15.65 2.76 -19.25
C VAL A 216 -15.66 1.36 -19.87
N ASP A 217 -14.64 0.57 -19.55
CA ASP A 217 -14.66 -0.87 -19.82
C ASP A 217 -15.27 -1.59 -18.60
N THR A 218 -16.48 -2.11 -18.76
CA THR A 218 -17.22 -2.77 -17.66
C THR A 218 -16.92 -4.26 -17.52
N VAL A 219 -16.06 -4.81 -18.37
CA VAL A 219 -15.67 -6.22 -18.36
C VAL A 219 -14.16 -6.41 -18.12
N GLY A 220 -13.37 -5.36 -18.26
CA GLY A 220 -11.93 -5.35 -17.99
C GLY A 220 -11.59 -5.50 -16.50
N PRO A 221 -10.40 -6.04 -16.17
CA PRO A 221 -9.95 -6.17 -14.78
C PRO A 221 -9.75 -4.79 -14.12
N TYR A 222 -9.68 -4.77 -12.78
CA TYR A 222 -9.33 -3.56 -12.04
C TYR A 222 -8.06 -2.88 -12.60
N PRO A 223 -8.06 -1.54 -12.78
CA PRO A 223 -6.87 -0.83 -13.27
C PRO A 223 -5.71 -0.99 -12.29
N ASN A 224 -4.50 -1.20 -12.82
CA ASN A 224 -3.23 -1.29 -12.09
C ASN A 224 -3.18 -2.24 -10.89
N ALA A 225 -3.94 -3.34 -10.94
CA ALA A 225 -3.73 -4.42 -9.99
C ALA A 225 -2.43 -5.17 -10.37
N ILE A 226 -1.50 -5.29 -9.42
CA ILE A 226 -0.30 -6.14 -9.56
C ILE A 226 -0.69 -7.61 -9.81
N ASN A 227 -1.95 -7.94 -9.53
CA ASN A 227 -2.61 -9.17 -9.91
C ASN A 227 -4.04 -8.80 -10.38
N PRO A 228 -4.38 -8.84 -11.67
CA PRO A 228 -5.69 -8.43 -12.18
C PRO A 228 -6.79 -9.30 -11.55
N LEU A 229 -7.39 -8.81 -10.46
CA LEU A 229 -8.53 -9.46 -9.86
C LEU A 229 -9.71 -9.33 -10.84
N PRO A 230 -10.45 -10.41 -11.11
CA PRO A 230 -11.71 -10.30 -11.84
C PRO A 230 -12.65 -9.35 -11.09
N LEU A 231 -13.42 -8.59 -11.85
CA LEU A 231 -14.46 -7.73 -11.27
C LEU A 231 -15.43 -8.59 -10.43
N PRO A 232 -15.85 -8.13 -9.23
CA PRO A 232 -16.85 -8.83 -8.44
C PRO A 232 -18.21 -8.87 -9.14
N PHE A 233 -18.48 -7.91 -10.05
CA PHE A 233 -19.69 -7.84 -10.88
C PHE A 233 -19.34 -7.36 -12.30
N PRO A 234 -18.87 -8.24 -13.20
CA PRO A 234 -18.55 -7.86 -14.57
C PRO A 234 -19.83 -7.52 -15.37
N GLY A 235 -19.75 -6.49 -16.20
CA GLY A 235 -20.81 -6.10 -17.13
C GLY A 235 -21.94 -5.28 -16.52
N VAL A 236 -21.74 -4.66 -15.35
CA VAL A 236 -22.72 -3.74 -14.77
C VAL A 236 -22.71 -2.43 -15.56
N VAL A 237 -23.83 -2.14 -16.21
CA VAL A 237 -24.03 -0.91 -17.00
C VAL A 237 -24.94 0.03 -16.22
N PRO A 238 -24.52 1.29 -15.95
CA PRO A 238 -25.37 2.29 -15.30
C PRO A 238 -26.64 2.60 -16.11
N ALA A 239 -27.74 2.92 -15.42
CA ALA A 239 -28.96 3.43 -16.02
C ALA A 239 -28.91 4.96 -16.11
N ALA A 240 -29.62 5.55 -17.07
CA ALA A 240 -29.69 7.00 -17.34
C ALA A 240 -30.45 7.79 -16.25
N THR A 241 -29.96 7.73 -15.02
CA THR A 241 -30.37 8.47 -13.81
C THR A 241 -29.37 8.25 -12.66
N ASP A 242 -28.44 7.30 -12.82
CA ASP A 242 -27.52 6.91 -11.76
C ASP A 242 -26.46 7.99 -11.53
N PHE A 243 -26.09 8.17 -10.27
CA PHE A 243 -24.98 9.05 -9.92
C PHE A 243 -23.65 8.32 -10.07
N ILE A 244 -22.71 8.95 -10.77
CA ILE A 244 -21.39 8.39 -11.03
C ILE A 244 -20.35 9.11 -10.18
N LEU A 245 -19.48 8.32 -9.56
CA LEU A 245 -18.31 8.80 -8.83
C LEU A 245 -17.06 8.09 -9.34
N PHE A 246 -15.89 8.68 -9.08
CA PHE A 246 -14.61 8.05 -9.39
C PHE A 246 -13.69 8.10 -8.18
N ILE A 247 -12.79 7.12 -8.12
CA ILE A 247 -11.66 7.09 -7.19
C ILE A 247 -10.39 7.13 -8.01
N LYS A 248 -9.48 8.04 -7.62
CA LYS A 248 -8.14 8.11 -8.20
C LYS A 248 -7.39 6.81 -8.08
N ASP A 249 -6.65 6.47 -9.14
CA ASP A 249 -5.80 5.29 -9.13
C ASP A 249 -4.75 5.37 -7.99
N ALA A 250 -4.75 4.34 -7.14
CA ALA A 250 -3.97 4.30 -5.91
C ALA A 250 -2.44 4.23 -6.14
N VAL A 251 -2.02 3.81 -7.35
CA VAL A 251 -0.61 3.57 -7.69
C VAL A 251 0.00 4.76 -8.45
N SER A 252 -0.74 5.33 -9.39
CA SER A 252 -0.31 6.44 -10.26
C SER A 252 -0.67 7.82 -9.71
N ALA A 253 -1.69 7.93 -8.86
CA ALA A 253 -2.11 9.14 -8.18
C ALA A 253 -2.06 8.99 -6.64
N SER A 254 -1.13 8.17 -6.14
CA SER A 254 -0.89 8.00 -4.70
C SER A 254 -0.64 9.35 -4.02
N THR A 255 -1.30 9.54 -2.88
CA THR A 255 -1.10 10.74 -2.06
C THR A 255 -0.06 10.57 -0.95
N GLY A 256 0.51 9.37 -0.81
CA GLY A 256 1.41 9.01 0.28
C GLY A 256 0.66 8.61 1.56
N ALA A 257 1.40 8.21 2.60
CA ALA A 257 0.80 7.81 3.88
C ALA A 257 0.48 9.04 4.73
N ARG A 258 -0.72 9.15 5.28
CA ARG A 258 -1.07 10.23 6.22
C ARG A 258 -1.28 9.68 7.63
N GLY A 259 -0.77 10.36 8.65
CA GLY A 259 -0.96 9.94 10.04
C GLY A 259 -0.12 10.74 11.02
N TYR A 260 -0.34 10.51 12.31
CA TYR A 260 0.52 11.08 13.36
C TYR A 260 1.85 10.33 13.46
N PHE A 261 1.88 9.05 13.12
CA PHE A 261 3.11 8.27 13.06
C PHE A 261 3.03 7.28 11.90
N MET A 262 4.18 6.75 11.53
CA MET A 262 4.29 5.61 10.63
C MET A 262 5.10 4.52 11.29
N ASN A 263 4.49 3.35 11.47
CA ASN A 263 5.19 2.15 11.88
C ASN A 263 5.59 1.38 10.61
N PHE A 264 6.81 0.87 10.59
CA PHE A 264 7.30 0.04 9.50
C PHE A 264 8.04 -1.17 10.05
N THR A 265 7.99 -2.26 9.29
CA THR A 265 8.75 -3.48 9.54
C THR A 265 9.55 -3.83 8.28
N LEU A 266 10.87 -3.93 8.44
CA LEU A 266 11.79 -4.42 7.41
C LEU A 266 12.22 -5.84 7.78
N GLN A 267 12.30 -6.71 6.78
CA GLN A 267 12.75 -8.09 6.91
C GLN A 267 13.87 -8.37 5.90
N ASN A 268 14.89 -9.10 6.34
CA ASN A 268 15.95 -9.61 5.47
C ASN A 268 16.18 -11.10 5.76
N ASP A 269 16.21 -11.89 4.69
CA ASP A 269 16.32 -13.35 4.74
C ASP A 269 17.74 -13.83 4.38
N ASN A 270 18.70 -12.91 4.24
CA ASN A 270 20.07 -13.22 3.87
C ASN A 270 20.77 -13.98 5.00
N VAL A 271 21.56 -14.97 4.62
CA VAL A 271 22.34 -15.81 5.53
C VAL A 271 23.75 -15.25 5.77
N ASP A 272 24.17 -14.27 4.97
CA ASP A 272 25.43 -13.56 5.13
C ASP A 272 25.29 -12.31 6.01
N ALA A 273 26.41 -11.66 6.32
CA ALA A 273 26.40 -10.44 7.13
C ALA A 273 25.81 -9.26 6.34
N VAL A 274 24.71 -8.70 6.84
CA VAL A 274 24.02 -7.53 6.29
C VAL A 274 24.06 -6.39 7.31
N GLU A 275 24.34 -5.18 6.82
CA GLU A 275 24.38 -3.95 7.61
C GLU A 275 23.29 -3.00 7.12
N LEU A 276 22.51 -2.45 8.06
CA LEU A 276 21.53 -1.39 7.83
C LEU A 276 22.00 -0.16 8.60
N PHE A 277 22.37 0.90 7.88
CA PHE A 277 22.98 2.09 8.46
C PHE A 277 21.95 3.13 8.86
N SER A 278 20.95 3.33 8.00
CA SER A 278 19.91 4.33 8.24
C SER A 278 18.61 3.96 7.54
N VAL A 279 17.50 4.44 8.10
CA VAL A 279 16.18 4.39 7.48
C VAL A 279 15.58 5.79 7.58
N GLY A 280 15.14 6.33 6.45
CA GLY A 280 14.61 7.67 6.31
C GLY A 280 13.25 7.70 5.63
N SER A 281 12.56 8.84 5.79
CA SER A 281 11.32 9.13 5.07
C SER A 281 11.22 10.63 4.83
N SER A 282 10.73 11.01 3.65
CA SER A 282 10.34 12.40 3.39
C SER A 282 8.96 12.66 4.01
N VAL A 283 8.95 13.56 4.99
CA VAL A 283 7.76 13.92 5.79
C VAL A 283 7.46 15.39 5.62
N MET A 284 6.19 15.72 5.42
CA MET A 284 5.70 17.11 5.45
C MET A 284 4.50 17.24 6.38
N LYS A 285 4.36 18.41 7.01
CA LYS A 285 3.18 18.73 7.81
C LYS A 285 1.94 18.79 6.90
N SER A 286 0.89 18.06 7.27
CA SER A 286 -0.40 18.13 6.59
C SER A 286 -1.13 19.38 7.07
N ASN A 287 -1.18 20.41 6.23
CA ASN A 287 -2.09 21.54 6.44
C ASN A 287 -3.46 21.16 5.82
N PRO A 288 -4.58 21.29 6.56
CA PRO A 288 -5.92 20.96 6.07
C PRO A 288 -6.34 21.80 4.87
#